data_AF-A0A316S0Q9-F1
#
_entry.id   AF-A0A316S0Q9-F1
#
_cell.length_a   1.000
_cell.length_b   1.000
_cell.length_c   1.000
_cell.angle_alpha   90.00
_cell.angle_beta   90.00
_cell.angle_gamma   90.00
#
_symmetry.space_group_name_H-M   'P 1'
#
loop_
_entity.id
_entity.type
_entity.pdbx_description
1 polymer ?
#
loop_
_entity_poly.entity_id
_entity_poly.type
_entity_poly.pdbx_seq_one_letter_code
_entity_poly.pdbx_strand_id
1 'polypeptide(L)'
;MLCNSWENEFVLAYPGITKGQLLNFPWHPINRLPELIANRIPIAISYGTEDQTVPYAENGQLLTEAYEKTDIPFLAVPRDWQGHHPHGLADPAPIVEFIVENML
;
A
#
# COMPACT_ATOMS: atom_id res chain seq x y z
N MET A 1 -2.53 24.50 3.80
CA MET A 1 -3.77 24.03 3.16
C MET A 1 -3.72 22.52 3.17
N LEU A 2 -4.31 21.87 4.18
CA LEU A 2 -4.48 20.41 4.16
C LEU A 2 -5.61 20.13 3.16
N CYS A 3 -5.30 19.36 2.12
CA CYS A 3 -6.16 19.14 0.98
C CYS A 3 -7.28 18.15 1.37
N ASN A 4 -8.39 18.67 1.91
CA ASN A 4 -9.64 17.91 2.09
C ASN A 4 -10.43 17.79 0.76
N SER A 5 -9.78 17.91 -0.41
CA SER A 5 -10.50 17.78 -1.69
C SER A 5 -11.05 16.37 -1.85
N TRP A 6 -10.28 15.36 -1.44
CA TRP A 6 -10.72 13.96 -1.51
C TRP A 6 -11.90 13.70 -0.57
N GLU A 7 -11.92 14.25 0.66
CA GLU A 7 -13.05 14.06 1.57
C GLU A 7 -14.34 14.63 0.95
N ASN A 8 -14.26 15.83 0.37
CA ASN A 8 -15.42 16.47 -0.25
C ASN A 8 -15.86 15.74 -1.52
N GLU A 9 -14.95 15.40 -2.42
CA GLU A 9 -15.25 14.65 -3.64
C GLU A 9 -15.83 13.27 -3.32
N PHE A 10 -15.29 12.60 -2.31
CA PHE A 10 -15.73 11.28 -1.91
C PHE A 10 -17.12 11.31 -1.26
N VAL A 11 -17.39 12.27 -0.37
CA VAL A 11 -18.71 12.44 0.24
C VAL A 11 -19.75 12.89 -0.79
N LEU A 12 -19.36 13.70 -1.78
CA LEU A 12 -20.23 14.08 -2.90
C LEU A 12 -20.55 12.90 -3.81
N ALA A 13 -19.57 12.04 -4.10
CA ALA A 13 -19.76 10.82 -4.89
C ALA A 13 -20.59 9.77 -4.15
N TYR A 14 -20.50 9.72 -2.81
CA TYR A 14 -21.19 8.76 -1.96
C TYR A 14 -21.96 9.46 -0.82
N PRO A 15 -23.08 10.15 -1.11
CA PRO A 15 -23.86 10.84 -0.10
C PRO A 15 -24.30 9.91 1.04
N GLY A 16 -24.00 10.29 2.29
CA GLY A 16 -24.35 9.52 3.48
C GLY A 16 -23.32 8.47 3.90
N ILE A 17 -22.20 8.34 3.19
CA ILE A 17 -21.10 7.49 3.65
C ILE A 17 -20.40 8.13 4.85
N THR A 18 -20.15 7.34 5.89
CA THR A 18 -19.40 7.74 7.08
C THR A 18 -17.99 7.20 7.02
N LYS A 19 -17.05 7.80 7.77
CA LYS A 19 -15.71 7.25 7.95
C LYS A 19 -15.74 5.81 8.48
N GLY A 20 -16.70 5.48 9.36
CA GLY A 20 -16.87 4.11 9.86
C GLY A 20 -17.32 3.13 8.77
N GLN A 21 -18.23 3.53 7.88
CA GLN A 21 -18.63 2.70 6.73
C GLN A 21 -17.49 2.55 5.72
N LEU A 22 -16.69 3.60 5.53
CA LEU A 22 -15.48 3.55 4.72
C LEU A 22 -14.47 2.56 5.28
N LEU A 23 -14.12 2.67 6.56
CA LEU A 23 -13.16 1.75 7.19
C LEU A 23 -13.65 0.30 7.21
N ASN A 24 -14.96 0.08 7.27
CA ASN A 24 -15.59 -1.25 7.19
C ASN A 24 -15.95 -1.68 5.77
N PHE A 25 -15.47 -0.98 4.73
CA PHE A 25 -15.78 -1.35 3.36
C PHE A 25 -15.20 -2.75 3.05
N PRO A 26 -16.05 -3.75 2.70
CA PRO A 26 -15.60 -5.13 2.63
C PRO A 26 -14.60 -5.39 1.50
N TRP A 27 -14.59 -4.54 0.48
CA TRP A 27 -13.73 -4.69 -0.70
C TRP A 27 -12.43 -3.88 -0.63
N HIS A 28 -11.99 -3.49 0.58
CA HIS A 28 -10.65 -2.92 0.74
C HIS A 28 -9.58 -3.88 0.23
N PRO A 29 -8.55 -3.40 -0.49
CA PRO A 29 -7.46 -4.25 -0.97
C PRO A 29 -6.79 -5.06 0.16
N ILE A 30 -6.63 -4.47 1.35
CA ILE A 30 -6.01 -5.16 2.50
C ILE A 30 -6.82 -6.38 2.97
N ASN A 31 -8.14 -6.41 2.73
CA ASN A 31 -8.98 -7.56 3.06
C ASN A 31 -8.70 -8.77 2.15
N ARG A 32 -7.92 -8.61 1.08
CA ARG A 32 -7.46 -9.70 0.19
C ARG A 32 -6.18 -10.38 0.63
N LEU A 33 -5.62 -9.92 1.75
CA LEU A 33 -4.41 -10.49 2.31
C LEU A 33 -4.49 -12.01 2.56
N PRO A 34 -5.60 -12.59 3.07
CA PRO A 34 -5.71 -14.04 3.20
C PRO A 34 -5.57 -14.78 1.86
N GLU A 35 -6.18 -14.26 0.80
CA GLU A 35 -6.10 -14.84 -0.54
C GLU A 35 -4.69 -14.72 -1.15
N LEU A 36 -4.02 -13.58 -0.95
CA LEU A 36 -2.64 -13.37 -1.40
C LEU A 36 -1.69 -14.37 -0.73
N ILE A 37 -1.82 -14.56 0.59
CA ILE A 37 -1.02 -15.51 1.36
C ILE A 37 -1.35 -16.95 0.96
N ALA A 38 -2.63 -17.31 0.84
CA ALA A 38 -3.04 -18.67 0.47
C ALA A 38 -2.53 -19.09 -0.92
N ASN A 39 -2.43 -18.13 -1.85
CA ASN A 39 -1.87 -18.37 -3.18
C ASN A 39 -0.36 -18.09 -3.26
N ARG A 40 0.30 -17.82 -2.11
CA ARG A 40 1.74 -17.56 -2.01
C ARG A 40 2.24 -16.48 -2.96
N ILE A 41 1.45 -15.43 -3.18
CA ILE A 41 1.78 -14.35 -4.12
C ILE A 41 2.91 -13.49 -3.53
N PRO A 42 4.09 -13.42 -4.18
CA PRO A 42 5.17 -12.52 -3.79
C PRO A 42 4.76 -11.07 -3.96
N ILE A 43 5.17 -10.18 -3.06
CA ILE A 43 4.82 -8.75 -3.15
C ILE A 43 6.05 -7.85 -2.93
N ALA A 44 6.18 -6.85 -3.80
CA ALA A 44 7.06 -5.70 -3.60
C ALA A 44 6.23 -4.43 -3.36
N ILE A 45 6.62 -3.62 -2.38
CA ILE A 45 6.05 -2.30 -2.09
C ILE A 45 7.17 -1.26 -2.02
N SER A 46 6.93 -0.07 -2.59
CA SER A 46 7.81 1.09 -2.39
C SER A 46 7.02 2.30 -1.92
N TYR A 47 7.51 2.96 -0.88
CA TYR A 47 6.81 4.07 -0.22
C TYR A 47 7.78 5.19 0.15
N GLY A 48 7.30 6.43 0.19
CA GLY A 48 8.06 7.56 0.70
C GLY A 48 8.05 7.56 2.23
N THR A 49 9.20 7.75 2.88
CA THR A 49 9.25 7.76 4.36
C THR A 49 8.59 8.99 4.97
N GLU A 50 8.44 10.07 4.19
CA GLU A 50 7.80 11.33 4.58
C GLU A 50 6.42 11.52 3.90
N ASP A 51 5.80 10.45 3.39
CA ASP A 51 4.48 10.53 2.75
C ASP A 51 3.39 10.86 3.77
N GLN A 52 2.82 12.06 3.64
CA GLN A 52 1.68 12.53 4.45
C GLN A 52 0.33 12.41 3.74
N THR A 53 0.31 12.00 2.47
CA THR A 53 -0.92 11.76 1.69
C THR A 53 -1.42 10.34 1.91
N VAL A 54 -0.51 9.37 1.87
CA VAL A 54 -0.80 7.95 2.16
C VAL A 54 0.28 7.42 3.12
N PRO A 55 0.18 7.74 4.43
CA PRO A 55 1.22 7.36 5.39
C PRO A 55 1.45 5.85 5.43
N TYR A 56 2.71 5.43 5.36
CA TYR A 56 3.07 4.02 5.35
C TYR A 56 2.56 3.27 6.59
N ALA A 57 2.68 3.90 7.77
CA ALA A 57 2.24 3.30 9.04
C ALA A 57 0.74 3.00 9.10
N GLU A 58 -0.09 3.75 8.38
CA GLU A 58 -1.54 3.57 8.33
C GLU A 58 -1.98 2.62 7.20
N ASN A 59 -1.12 2.40 6.20
CA ASN A 59 -1.44 1.70 4.96
C ASN A 59 -0.50 0.50 4.73
N GLY A 60 0.68 0.76 4.15
CA GLY A 60 1.61 -0.29 3.71
C GLY A 60 2.17 -1.16 4.83
N GLN A 61 2.27 -0.65 6.07
CA GLN A 61 2.81 -1.40 7.20
C GLN A 61 1.97 -2.64 7.53
N LEU A 62 0.64 -2.58 7.38
CA LEU A 62 -0.24 -3.73 7.60
C LEU A 62 0.09 -4.91 6.68
N LEU A 63 0.51 -4.60 5.45
CA LEU A 63 0.92 -5.61 4.47
C LEU A 63 2.27 -6.22 4.87
N THR A 64 3.23 -5.39 5.26
CA THR A 64 4.56 -5.83 5.71
C THR A 64 4.47 -6.75 6.92
N GLU A 65 3.76 -6.33 7.97
CA GLU A 65 3.60 -7.11 9.21
C GLU A 65 2.89 -8.46 8.98
N ALA A 66 2.06 -8.56 7.94
CA ALA A 66 1.42 -9.81 7.57
C ALA A 66 2.39 -10.76 6.85
N TYR A 67 3.17 -10.24 5.91
CA TYR A 67 4.14 -11.04 5.15
C TYR A 67 5.36 -11.47 6.00
N GLU A 68 5.78 -10.66 6.96
CA GLU A 68 6.84 -11.00 7.94
C GLU A 68 6.53 -12.26 8.77
N LYS A 69 5.25 -12.64 8.87
CA LYS A 69 4.79 -13.86 9.56
C LYS A 69 4.79 -15.09 8.65
N THR A 70 5.25 -14.96 7.41
CA THR A 70 5.24 -16.01 6.39
C THR A 70 6.65 -16.24 5.84
N ASP A 71 6.81 -17.31 5.07
CA ASP A 71 8.00 -17.59 4.27
C ASP A 71 7.87 -17.07 2.82
N ILE A 72 6.79 -16.32 2.51
CA ILE A 72 6.50 -15.85 1.16
C ILE A 72 7.41 -14.66 0.85
N PRO A 73 8.07 -14.62 -0.32
CA PRO A 73 8.96 -13.51 -0.67
C PRO A 73 8.24 -12.15 -0.62
N PHE A 74 8.86 -11.21 0.08
CA PHE A 74 8.35 -9.85 0.28
C PHE A 74 9.49 -8.85 0.22
N LEU A 75 9.28 -7.74 -0.49
CA LEU A 75 10.23 -6.64 -0.60
C LEU A 75 9.57 -5.31 -0.23
N ALA A 76 10.07 -4.66 0.82
CA ALA A 76 9.72 -3.29 1.14
C ALA A 76 10.89 -2.36 0.82
N VAL A 77 10.67 -1.38 -0.06
CA VAL A 77 11.69 -0.39 -0.47
C VAL A 77 11.30 1.01 0.03
N PRO A 78 11.81 1.45 1.19
CA PRO A 78 11.63 2.82 1.65
C PRO A 78 12.38 3.79 0.72
N ARG A 79 11.74 4.90 0.40
CA ARG A 79 12.34 6.04 -0.30
C ARG A 79 12.58 7.16 0.71
N ASP A 80 13.78 7.17 1.27
CA ASP A 80 14.15 8.09 2.34
C ASP A 80 13.97 9.55 1.92
N TRP A 81 13.39 10.33 2.83
CA TRP A 81 13.15 11.78 2.68
C TRP A 81 12.18 12.15 1.55
N GLN A 82 11.44 11.18 1.00
CA GLN A 82 10.46 11.41 -0.06
C GLN A 82 9.04 11.36 0.48
N GLY A 83 8.18 12.24 -0.04
CA GLY A 83 6.74 12.19 0.16
C GLY A 83 6.03 11.29 -0.86
N HIS A 84 4.76 11.59 -1.13
CA HIS A 84 3.97 10.85 -2.13
C HIS A 84 4.54 10.91 -3.55
N HIS A 85 5.04 12.10 -3.91
CA HIS A 85 5.77 12.37 -5.13
C HIS A 85 7.24 12.69 -4.80
N PRO A 86 8.18 12.36 -5.71
CA PRO A 86 7.98 11.68 -7.00
C PRO A 86 7.55 10.21 -6.86
N HIS A 87 6.88 9.71 -7.89
CA HIS A 87 6.55 8.28 -7.97
C HIS A 87 7.75 7.47 -8.47
N GLY A 88 7.82 6.22 -8.01
CA GLY A 88 8.83 5.26 -8.44
C GLY A 88 10.16 5.39 -7.71
N LEU A 89 11.09 4.50 -8.06
CA LEU A 89 12.46 4.51 -7.57
C LEU A 89 13.36 5.20 -8.61
N ALA A 90 14.41 5.87 -8.12
CA ALA A 90 15.45 6.39 -9.01
C ALA A 90 16.17 5.24 -9.74
N ASP A 91 16.38 4.12 -9.03
CA ASP A 91 16.84 2.86 -9.60
C ASP A 91 15.74 1.79 -9.43
N PRO A 92 15.11 1.31 -10.53
CA PRO A 92 14.09 0.28 -10.45
C PRO A 92 14.66 -1.13 -10.26
N ALA A 93 15.98 -1.33 -10.34
CA ALA A 93 16.61 -2.65 -10.32
C ALA A 93 16.13 -3.56 -9.17
N PRO A 94 16.03 -3.10 -7.90
CA PRO A 94 15.59 -3.98 -6.81
C PRO A 94 14.20 -4.58 -7.02
N ILE A 95 13.27 -3.81 -7.61
CA ILE A 95 11.92 -4.30 -7.91
C ILE A 95 11.95 -5.25 -9.11
N VAL A 96 12.73 -4.92 -10.14
CA VAL A 96 12.86 -5.77 -11.34
C VAL A 96 13.46 -7.12 -10.97
N GLU A 97 14.55 -7.12 -10.22
CA GLU A 97 15.24 -8.33 -9.75
C GLU A 97 14.29 -9.19 -8.90
N PHE A 98 13.59 -8.58 -7.94
CA PHE A 98 12.59 -9.28 -7.14
C PHE A 98 11.51 -9.95 -8.00
N ILE A 99 10.99 -9.26 -9.03
CA ILE A 99 9.99 -9.84 -9.93
C ILE A 99 10.59 -11.02 -10.72
N VAL A 100 11.81 -10.88 -11.25
CA VAL A 100 12.48 -11.91 -12.06
C VAL A 100 12.78 -13.15 -11.22
N GLU A 101 13.25 -12.99 -9.99
CA GLU A 101 13.58 -14.09 -9.07
C GLU A 101 12.34 -14.86 -8.60
N ASN A 102 11.16 -14.22 -8.63
CA ASN A 102 9.92 -14.76 -8.10
C ASN A 102 8.86 -14.99 -9.19
N MET A 103 9.26 -15.01 -10.46
CA MET A 103 8.38 -15.34 -11.58
C MET A 103 8.03 -16.84 -11.53
N LEU A 104 6.74 -17.16 -11.45
CA LEU A 104 6.19 -18.53 -11.41
C LEU A 104 6.31 -19.25 -12.75
#